data_AF-A0A961WJD7-F1
#
_entry.id   AF-A0A961WJD7-F1
#
_cell.length_a   1.000
_cell.length_b   1.000
_cell.length_c   1.000
_cell.angle_alpha   90.00
_cell.angle_beta   90.00
_cell.angle_gamma   90.00
#
_symmetry.space_group_name_H-M   'P 1'
#
loop_
_entity.id
_entity.type
_entity.pdbx_description
1 polymer ?
#
loop_
_entity_poly.entity_id
_entity_poly.type
_entity_poly.pdbx_seq_one_letter_code
_entity_poly.pdbx_strand_id
1 'polypeptide(L)'
;MNGSRLVAALFAALALSTASEAAFADKFSKTYYNPKVGSKKLDGCFSWPGKCHSKQQANAFCKMKGYAFASDFDVTNKFGAYQAKRLGDGGTCTASCTVMTRVVCIAAGHDYE
;
A
#
# COMPACT_ATOMS: atom_id res chain seq x y z
N MET A 1 -22.31 0.88 -70.94
CA MET A 1 -21.32 1.12 -69.88
C MET A 1 -21.07 2.63 -69.82
N ASN A 2 -21.74 3.36 -68.92
CA ASN A 2 -21.52 4.78 -68.71
C ASN A 2 -21.19 5.01 -67.23
N GLY A 3 -19.96 5.45 -66.97
CA GLY A 3 -19.45 5.74 -65.64
C GLY A 3 -19.90 7.11 -65.15
N SER A 4 -20.54 7.14 -63.98
CA SER A 4 -20.87 8.36 -63.26
C SER A 4 -19.63 8.91 -62.57
N ARG A 5 -19.31 10.17 -62.87
CA ARG A 5 -18.26 10.95 -62.23
C ARG A 5 -18.78 11.61 -60.95
N LEU A 6 -17.96 11.45 -59.90
CA LEU A 6 -17.50 12.45 -58.93
C LEU A 6 -18.49 13.05 -57.89
N VAL A 7 -18.13 12.74 -56.64
CA VAL A 7 -17.98 13.61 -55.45
C VAL A 7 -19.24 14.22 -54.84
N ALA A 8 -19.61 13.69 -53.67
CA ALA A 8 -20.29 14.46 -52.65
C ALA A 8 -19.72 14.12 -51.26
N ALA A 9 -18.91 15.04 -50.77
CA ALA A 9 -18.79 15.49 -49.38
C ALA A 9 -18.48 14.45 -48.28
N LEU A 10 -17.20 14.46 -47.87
CA LEU A 10 -16.76 14.13 -46.51
C LEU A 10 -17.45 15.05 -45.50
N PHE A 11 -18.23 14.51 -44.56
CA PHE A 11 -18.54 15.18 -43.29
C PHE A 11 -18.53 14.18 -42.12
N ALA A 12 -17.42 14.27 -41.38
CA ALA A 12 -17.34 14.33 -39.92
C ALA A 12 -18.38 13.54 -39.09
N ALA A 13 -17.91 12.45 -38.48
CA ALA A 13 -18.33 12.06 -37.13
C ALA A 13 -17.22 11.28 -36.43
N LEU A 14 -16.06 11.92 -36.21
CA LEU A 14 -15.12 11.49 -35.17
C LEU A 14 -15.73 11.86 -33.82
N ALA A 15 -16.62 11.00 -33.31
CA ALA A 15 -17.17 11.14 -31.96
C ALA A 15 -16.09 10.77 -30.94
N LEU A 16 -15.44 11.82 -30.44
CA LEU A 16 -14.80 12.00 -29.14
C LEU A 16 -14.59 10.72 -28.33
N SER A 17 -13.39 10.15 -28.42
CA SER A 17 -12.82 9.40 -27.31
C SER A 17 -12.50 10.39 -26.19
N THR A 18 -13.48 10.72 -25.35
CA THR A 18 -13.18 11.31 -24.03
C THR A 18 -12.54 10.21 -23.19
N ALA A 19 -11.24 10.01 -23.38
CA ALA A 19 -10.43 9.31 -22.40
C ALA A 19 -10.60 10.06 -21.09
N SER A 20 -11.38 9.48 -20.18
CA SER A 20 -11.41 9.89 -18.80
C SER A 20 -10.02 9.64 -18.24
N GLU A 21 -9.18 10.67 -18.26
CA GLU A 21 -7.99 10.78 -17.44
C GLU A 21 -8.46 10.89 -15.98
N ALA A 22 -8.91 9.77 -15.42
CA ALA A 22 -9.06 9.63 -14.00
C ALA A 22 -7.65 9.82 -13.42
N ALA A 23 -7.43 11.00 -12.85
CA ALA A 23 -6.20 11.42 -12.19
C ALA A 23 -5.58 10.25 -11.42
N PHE A 24 -4.41 9.79 -11.87
CA PHE A 24 -3.51 9.02 -11.02
C PHE A 24 -3.05 9.98 -9.92
N ALA A 25 -3.84 10.08 -8.84
CA ALA A 25 -3.35 10.60 -7.59
C ALA A 25 -2.30 9.59 -7.09
N ASP A 26 -1.07 9.75 -7.55
CA ASP A 26 0.07 9.00 -7.03
C ASP A 26 0.11 9.23 -5.52
N LYS A 27 -0.27 8.20 -4.76
CA LYS A 27 -0.05 8.20 -3.32
C LYS A 27 1.42 7.94 -3.09
N PHE A 28 2.19 9.01 -3.14
CA PHE A 28 3.62 9.01 -2.83
C PHE A 28 3.92 8.47 -1.44
N SER A 29 3.06 8.82 -0.47
CA SER A 29 3.15 8.34 0.89
C SER A 29 1.79 8.11 1.53
N LYS A 30 1.73 7.20 2.51
CA LYS A 30 0.59 7.04 3.38
C LYS A 30 0.97 6.63 4.79
N THR A 31 0.45 7.36 5.76
CA THR A 31 0.51 7.02 7.17
C THR A 31 -0.66 6.14 7.58
N TYR A 32 -0.36 5.04 8.26
CA TYR A 32 -1.31 4.11 8.86
C TYR A 32 -1.21 4.20 10.38
N TYR A 33 -2.30 4.62 11.03
CA TYR A 33 -2.42 4.62 12.49
C TYR A 33 -3.08 3.33 12.96
N ASN A 34 -2.56 2.75 14.05
CA ASN A 34 -2.98 1.45 14.58
C ASN A 34 -3.11 0.38 13.48
N PRO A 35 -2.07 0.13 12.66
CA PRO A 35 -2.14 -0.78 11.54
C PRO A 35 -2.57 -2.19 11.96
N LYS A 36 -3.33 -2.85 11.08
CA LYS A 36 -3.88 -4.20 11.29
C LYS A 36 -3.61 -5.12 10.11
N VAL A 37 -3.50 -6.41 10.43
CA VAL A 37 -3.48 -7.53 9.48
C VAL A 37 -4.68 -8.41 9.80
N GLY A 38 -5.71 -8.35 8.95
CA GLY A 38 -7.03 -8.88 9.28
C GLY A 38 -7.61 -8.17 10.51
N SER A 39 -8.07 -8.94 11.49
CA SER A 39 -8.61 -8.41 12.76
C SER A 39 -7.54 -8.07 13.81
N LYS A 40 -6.29 -8.48 13.60
CA LYS A 40 -5.20 -8.37 14.58
C LYS A 40 -4.36 -7.12 14.34
N LYS A 41 -3.83 -6.52 15.42
CA LYS A 41 -2.88 -5.41 15.29
C LYS A 41 -1.59 -5.88 14.61
N LEU A 42 -0.86 -4.97 13.99
CA LEU A 42 0.47 -5.27 13.48
C LEU A 42 1.45 -5.36 14.65
N ASP A 43 2.13 -6.50 14.76
CA ASP A 43 3.19 -6.70 15.75
C ASP A 43 4.42 -5.86 15.38
N GLY A 44 5.21 -5.48 16.37
CA GLY A 44 6.49 -4.78 16.22
C GLY A 44 7.68 -5.71 15.97
N CYS A 45 7.51 -7.02 16.19
CA CYS A 45 8.47 -8.06 15.89
C CYS A 45 8.16 -8.71 14.54
N PHE A 46 9.20 -9.03 13.75
CA PHE A 46 9.02 -9.71 12.46
C PHE A 46 8.85 -11.23 12.64
N SER A 47 9.62 -11.81 13.56
CA SER A 47 9.62 -13.21 13.97
C SER A 47 9.95 -13.33 15.47
N TRP A 48 9.77 -14.52 16.06
CA TRP A 48 9.98 -14.77 17.49
C TRP A 48 10.53 -16.20 17.69
N PRO A 49 11.56 -16.38 18.54
CA PRO A 49 12.33 -15.31 19.19
C PRO A 49 13.09 -14.46 18.17
N GLY A 50 13.22 -13.15 18.41
CA GLY A 50 13.80 -12.24 17.42
C GLY A 50 13.82 -10.78 17.86
N LYS A 51 14.37 -9.91 17.00
CA LYS A 51 14.40 -8.46 17.24
C LYS A 51 13.02 -7.85 16.99
N CYS A 52 12.48 -7.19 18.01
CA CYS A 52 11.32 -6.31 17.90
C CYS A 52 11.75 -4.89 17.49
N HIS A 53 10.80 -3.97 17.32
CA HIS A 53 11.06 -2.65 16.70
C HIS A 53 11.61 -2.80 15.27
N SER A 54 11.04 -3.74 14.52
CA SER A 54 11.63 -4.21 13.27
C SER A 54 11.16 -3.40 12.07
N LYS A 55 12.08 -2.70 11.39
CA LYS A 55 11.84 -2.12 10.06
C LYS A 55 11.39 -3.17 9.02
N GLN A 56 11.83 -4.42 9.13
CA GLN A 56 11.42 -5.50 8.22
C GLN A 56 9.91 -5.79 8.29
N GLN A 57 9.36 -5.94 9.50
CA GLN A 57 7.93 -6.00 9.77
C GLN A 57 7.14 -4.79 9.23
N ALA A 58 7.64 -3.56 9.39
CA ALA A 58 6.99 -2.37 8.83
C ALA A 58 7.01 -2.38 7.29
N ASN A 59 8.15 -2.74 6.69
CA ASN A 59 8.30 -2.91 5.25
C ASN A 59 7.36 -3.98 4.69
N ALA A 60 7.25 -5.13 5.36
CA ALA A 60 6.36 -6.21 4.97
C ALA A 60 4.89 -5.73 4.98
N PHE A 61 4.49 -4.98 5.99
CA PHE A 61 3.16 -4.35 6.02
C PHE A 61 2.96 -3.38 4.85
N CYS A 62 3.92 -2.50 4.56
CA CYS A 62 3.83 -1.56 3.44
C CYS A 62 3.72 -2.27 2.08
N LYS A 63 4.50 -3.34 1.87
CA LYS A 63 4.40 -4.19 0.68
C LYS A 63 3.03 -4.82 0.53
N MET A 64 2.44 -5.33 1.62
CA MET A 64 1.06 -5.84 1.61
C MET A 64 0.01 -4.76 1.27
N LYS A 65 0.35 -3.47 1.45
CA LYS A 65 -0.51 -2.33 1.09
C LYS A 65 -0.22 -1.76 -0.30
N GLY A 66 0.71 -2.34 -1.05
CA GLY A 66 1.09 -1.88 -2.39
C GLY A 66 2.16 -0.79 -2.42
N TYR A 67 2.85 -0.54 -1.30
CA TYR A 67 3.96 0.43 -1.22
C TYR A 67 5.31 -0.32 -1.25
N ALA A 68 6.38 0.39 -1.55
CA ALA A 68 7.71 -0.23 -1.66
C ALA A 68 8.31 -0.56 -0.29
N PHE A 69 8.27 0.40 0.63
CA PHE A 69 8.85 0.24 1.98
C PHE A 69 8.23 1.21 3.00
N ALA A 70 8.58 1.01 4.27
CA ALA A 70 8.28 1.92 5.36
C ALA A 70 9.45 2.90 5.54
N SER A 71 9.14 4.20 5.54
CA SER A 71 10.12 5.24 5.85
C SER A 71 10.25 5.50 7.34
N ASP A 72 9.14 5.37 8.08
CA ASP A 72 9.11 5.58 9.52
C ASP A 72 8.04 4.71 10.19
N PHE A 73 8.22 4.41 11.48
CA PHE A 73 7.26 3.66 12.28
C PHE A 73 7.45 3.89 13.79
N ASP A 74 6.34 3.88 14.50
CA ASP A 74 6.33 3.89 15.97
C ASP A 74 5.82 2.56 16.51
N VAL A 75 6.34 2.19 17.67
CA VAL A 75 5.90 1.02 18.43
C VAL A 75 5.64 1.36 19.88
N THR A 76 4.83 0.53 20.53
CA THR A 76 4.61 0.58 21.98
C THR A 76 4.51 -0.83 22.53
N ASN A 77 4.89 -1.02 23.79
CA ASN A 77 4.69 -2.28 24.49
C ASN A 77 3.28 -2.32 25.08
N LYS A 78 2.56 -3.42 24.83
CA LYS A 78 1.24 -3.71 25.38
C LYS A 78 1.29 -5.03 26.14
N PHE A 79 0.80 -4.97 27.37
CA PHE A 79 0.71 -6.11 28.28
C PHE A 79 -0.76 -6.52 28.42
N GLY A 80 -1.01 -7.82 28.59
CA GLY A 80 -2.34 -8.39 28.79
C GLY A 80 -2.88 -9.09 27.54
N ALA A 81 -4.18 -9.39 27.51
CA ALA A 81 -4.82 -10.10 26.41
C ALA A 81 -4.83 -9.25 25.13
N TYR A 82 -3.76 -9.36 24.34
CA TYR A 82 -3.54 -8.57 23.14
C TYR A 82 -3.15 -9.47 21.99
N GLN A 83 -3.75 -9.29 20.81
CA GLN A 83 -3.41 -10.09 19.63
C GLN A 83 -2.72 -9.23 18.56
N ALA A 84 -1.44 -9.50 18.34
CA ALA A 84 -0.64 -8.84 17.32
C ALA A 84 -0.06 -9.87 16.33
N LYS A 85 -0.12 -9.55 15.03
CA LYS A 85 0.27 -10.45 13.93
C LYS A 85 1.69 -10.13 13.46
N ARG A 86 2.53 -11.16 13.47
CA ARG A 86 3.89 -11.16 12.93
C ARG A 86 3.84 -11.64 11.48
N LEU A 87 4.53 -10.92 10.58
CA LEU A 87 4.48 -11.18 9.14
C LEU A 87 5.61 -12.10 8.66
N GLY A 88 6.72 -12.19 9.39
CA GLY A 88 7.87 -13.00 8.99
C GLY A 88 7.65 -14.50 9.15
N ASP A 89 6.99 -14.91 10.23
CA ASP A 89 6.69 -16.33 10.52
C ASP A 89 5.18 -16.61 10.63
N GLY A 90 4.34 -15.60 10.41
CA GLY A 90 2.88 -15.73 10.53
C GLY A 90 2.39 -15.91 11.98
N GLY A 91 3.25 -15.81 12.99
CA GLY A 91 2.86 -16.00 14.39
C GLY A 91 1.92 -14.90 14.91
N THR A 92 1.23 -15.19 16.02
CA THR A 92 0.44 -14.20 16.77
C THR A 92 1.02 -14.06 18.17
N CYS A 93 1.39 -12.85 18.58
CA CYS A 93 1.68 -12.55 19.99
C CYS A 93 0.36 -12.38 20.76
N THR A 94 0.29 -12.95 21.98
CA THR A 94 -0.94 -13.03 22.79
C THR A 94 -0.82 -12.48 24.22
N ALA A 95 0.37 -12.09 24.68
CA ALA A 95 0.62 -11.78 26.10
C ALA A 95 1.32 -10.43 26.34
N SER A 96 2.60 -10.31 25.99
CA SER A 96 3.37 -9.06 26.09
C SER A 96 3.93 -8.73 24.72
N CYS A 97 3.21 -7.87 24.00
CA CYS A 97 3.45 -7.62 22.59
C CYS A 97 4.00 -6.22 22.39
N THR A 98 5.07 -6.10 21.61
CA THR A 98 5.41 -4.84 20.96
C THR A 98 4.47 -4.67 19.78
N VAL A 99 3.80 -3.53 19.66
CA VAL A 99 2.80 -3.32 18.59
C VAL A 99 3.07 -2.01 17.87
N MET A 100 2.90 -2.02 16.55
CA MET A 100 3.07 -0.82 15.74
C MET A 100 1.85 0.10 15.92
N THR A 101 2.10 1.36 16.27
CA THR A 101 1.07 2.39 16.47
C THR A 101 0.98 3.34 15.27
N ARG A 102 2.09 3.54 14.55
CA ARG A 102 2.17 4.28 13.29
C ARG A 102 3.09 3.54 12.33
N VAL A 103 2.73 3.47 11.05
CA VAL A 103 3.64 3.10 9.96
C VAL A 103 3.45 4.08 8.81
N VAL A 104 4.54 4.67 8.32
CA VAL A 104 4.56 5.54 7.14
C VAL A 104 5.10 4.73 5.97
N CYS A 105 4.26 4.49 4.97
CA CYS A 105 4.61 3.75 3.76
C CYS A 105 4.84 4.70 2.60
N ILE A 106 5.82 4.40 1.72
CA ILE A 106 6.07 5.16 0.49
C ILE A 106 6.24 4.30 -0.76
N ALA A 107 5.89 4.89 -1.90
CA ALA A 107 6.03 4.29 -3.23
C ALA A 107 7.51 4.21 -3.66
N ALA A 108 7.83 3.31 -4.60
CA ALA A 108 9.17 3.21 -5.18
C ALA A 108 9.47 4.46 -6.03
N GLY A 109 10.70 4.98 -5.97
CA GLY A 109 11.11 6.16 -6.75
C GLY A 109 10.87 7.51 -6.06
N HIS A 110 10.43 7.49 -4.80
CA HIS A 110 10.30 8.69 -3.96
C HIS A 110 11.24 8.59 -2.76
N ASP A 111 12.51 8.36 -3.06
CA ASP A 111 13.58 8.42 -2.09
C ASP A 111 13.84 9.91 -1.82
N TYR A 112 13.50 10.38 -0.63
CA TYR A 112 13.82 11.74 -0.19
C TYR A 112 15.34 11.83 -0.01
N GLU A 113 15.97 12.69 -0.81
CA GLU A 113 17.32 13.21 -0.58
C GLU A 113 17.45 13.86 0.82
#